data_AF-A0A963NWS4-F1
#
_entry.id   AF-A0A963NWS4-F1
#
_cell.length_a   1.000
_cell.length_b   1.000
_cell.length_c   1.000
_cell.angle_alpha   90.00
_cell.angle_beta   90.00
_cell.angle_gamma   90.00
#
_symmetry.space_group_name_H-M   'P 1'
#
loop_
_entity.id
_entity.type
_entity.pdbx_description
1 polymer ?
#
loop_
_entity_poly.entity_id
_entity_poly.type
_entity_poly.pdbx_seq_one_letter_code
_entity_poly.pdbx_strand_id
1 'polypeptide(L)'
;MNIALRTLLCGLTLPALAALPAAAQSIDVLPDELKALYTDNIPVGPSAYDGFEMPAQPWKWCHSESYMGNPWRVSMTNELERLVNGAIEAGVVESFELSDSNGDVTQQIAQIRAFIDK
;
A
#
# COMPACT_ATOMS: atom_id res chain seq x y z
N MET A 1 -22.34 -0.94 -61.57
CA MET A 1 -21.42 0.13 -62.01
C MET A 1 -20.27 0.15 -61.04
N ASN A 2 -19.07 -0.19 -61.53
CA ASN A 2 -17.81 -0.23 -60.80
C ASN A 2 -17.51 1.09 -60.07
N ILE A 3 -16.76 1.04 -58.97
CA ILE A 3 -15.38 1.56 -58.89
C ILE A 3 -14.83 1.41 -57.45
N ALA A 4 -13.70 0.68 -57.37
CA ALA A 4 -12.51 0.87 -56.54
C ALA A 4 -12.68 1.01 -55.00
N LEU A 5 -12.17 0.05 -54.21
CA LEU A 5 -10.74 -0.06 -53.84
C LEU A 5 -10.26 1.14 -53.02
N ARG A 6 -10.11 0.95 -51.70
CA ARG A 6 -8.91 1.29 -50.93
C ARG A 6 -9.09 0.88 -49.47
N THR A 7 -8.79 -0.39 -49.21
CA THR A 7 -8.33 -0.87 -47.91
C THR A 7 -7.07 -0.07 -47.55
N LEU A 8 -7.19 0.93 -46.68
CA LEU A 8 -6.03 1.58 -46.07
C LEU A 8 -5.90 1.05 -44.64
N LEU A 9 -5.23 -0.09 -44.53
CA LEU A 9 -4.75 -0.66 -43.28
C LEU A 9 -3.63 0.26 -42.76
N CYS A 10 -3.99 1.34 -42.06
CA CYS A 10 -3.02 2.20 -41.41
C CYS A 10 -2.61 1.54 -40.09
N GLY A 11 -1.66 0.60 -40.19
CA GLY A 11 -0.98 0.04 -39.02
C GLY A 11 -0.16 1.13 -38.35
N LEU A 12 -0.75 1.83 -37.38
CA LEU A 12 0.03 2.55 -36.38
C LEU A 12 0.71 1.51 -35.51
N THR A 13 1.94 1.15 -35.87
CA THR A 13 2.89 0.58 -34.92
C THR A 13 3.16 1.65 -33.88
N LEU A 14 2.47 1.58 -32.73
CA LEU A 14 2.93 2.31 -31.54
C LEU A 14 4.37 1.84 -31.28
N PRO A 15 5.36 2.75 -31.19
CA PRO A 15 6.61 2.37 -30.56
C PRO A 15 6.25 2.06 -29.12
N ALA A 16 6.40 0.80 -28.73
CA ALA A 16 6.40 0.45 -27.32
C ALA A 16 7.52 1.29 -26.68
N LEU A 17 7.15 2.30 -25.90
CA LEU A 17 8.06 2.86 -24.91
C LEU A 17 8.35 1.72 -23.95
N ALA A 18 9.41 0.95 -24.24
CA ALA A 18 10.06 0.16 -23.23
C ALA A 18 10.55 1.16 -22.19
N ALA A 19 9.80 1.31 -21.10
CA ALA A 19 10.32 1.89 -19.89
C ALA A 19 11.50 1.00 -19.49
N LEU A 20 12.72 1.44 -19.84
CA LEU A 20 13.92 0.83 -19.30
C LEU A 20 13.77 0.92 -17.79
N PRO A 21 13.96 -0.18 -17.04
CA PRO A 21 13.98 -0.08 -15.59
C PRO A 21 15.05 0.94 -15.24
N ALA A 22 14.68 1.99 -14.51
CA ALA A 22 15.67 2.86 -13.91
C ALA A 22 16.52 1.97 -13.02
N ALA A 23 17.73 1.62 -13.49
CA ALA A 23 18.67 0.86 -12.70
C ALA A 23 18.90 1.63 -11.40
N ALA A 24 18.80 0.96 -10.24
CA ALA A 24 19.09 1.58 -8.96
C ALA A 24 20.47 2.23 -9.03
N GLN A 25 20.51 3.57 -9.03
CA GLN A 25 21.75 4.34 -9.04
C GLN A 25 22.32 4.29 -7.62
N SER A 26 23.60 3.95 -7.46
CA SER A 26 24.25 3.97 -6.14
C SER A 26 24.23 5.39 -5.56
N ILE A 27 24.13 5.52 -4.24
CA ILE A 27 24.28 6.84 -3.56
C ILE A 27 25.62 7.50 -3.87
N ASP A 28 26.62 6.73 -4.30
CA ASP A 28 27.95 7.20 -4.70
C ASP A 28 27.90 8.21 -5.87
N VAL A 29 26.85 8.18 -6.70
CA VAL A 29 26.73 9.08 -7.87
C VAL A 29 26.15 10.46 -7.52
N LEU A 30 25.65 10.65 -6.29
CA LEU A 30 25.06 11.92 -5.88
C LEU A 30 26.14 13.02 -5.74
N PRO A 31 25.79 14.31 -5.78
CA PRO A 31 26.66 15.38 -5.29
C PRO A 31 26.97 15.22 -3.80
N ASP A 32 28.14 15.68 -3.35
CA ASP A 32 28.59 15.48 -1.97
C ASP A 32 27.64 16.08 -0.92
N GLU A 33 27.01 17.21 -1.23
CA GLU A 33 25.98 17.84 -0.37
C GLU A 33 24.77 16.93 -0.14
N LEU A 34 24.39 16.13 -1.15
CA LEU A 34 23.28 15.18 -1.04
C LEU A 34 23.71 13.87 -0.39
N LYS A 35 24.94 13.38 -0.65
CA LYS A 35 25.48 12.21 0.04
C LYS A 35 25.55 12.42 1.55
N ALA A 36 25.87 13.65 1.99
CA ALA A 36 25.92 14.01 3.41
C ALA A 36 24.58 13.84 4.15
N LEU A 37 23.46 13.71 3.43
CA LEU A 37 22.13 13.45 4.01
C LEU A 37 21.87 11.95 4.27
N TYR A 38 22.71 11.06 3.75
CA TYR A 38 22.58 9.62 3.94
C TYR A 38 23.51 9.15 5.06
N THR A 39 23.05 8.19 5.83
CA THR A 39 23.87 7.47 6.82
C THR A 39 24.37 6.17 6.22
N ASP A 40 25.37 5.56 6.86
CA ASP A 40 25.78 4.20 6.54
C ASP A 40 24.57 3.25 6.55
N ASN A 41 24.61 2.26 5.66
CA ASN A 41 23.60 1.22 5.62
C ASN A 41 23.55 0.52 6.99
N ILE A 42 22.35 0.46 7.56
CA ILE A 42 22.12 -0.32 8.77
C ILE A 42 22.16 -1.80 8.38
N PRO A 43 23.03 -2.63 9.00
CA PRO A 43 23.03 -4.06 8.75
C PRO A 43 21.66 -4.65 9.04
N VAL A 44 21.02 -5.20 8.02
CA VAL A 44 19.76 -5.94 8.19
C VAL A 44 20.09 -7.41 8.47
N GLY A 45 19.55 -7.93 9.57
CA GLY A 45 19.58 -9.35 9.88
C GLY A 45 18.33 -10.07 9.35
N PRO A 46 18.28 -11.41 9.45
CA PRO A 46 17.05 -12.16 9.23
C PRO A 46 15.90 -11.60 10.07
N SER A 47 14.68 -11.56 9.53
CA SER A 47 13.52 -11.09 10.27
C SER A 47 13.13 -12.12 11.32
N ALA A 48 12.73 -11.67 12.51
CA ALA A 48 12.09 -12.53 13.50
C ALA A 48 10.80 -13.21 12.96
N TYR A 49 10.25 -12.70 11.86
CA TYR A 49 9.04 -13.17 11.21
C TYR A 49 9.29 -13.90 9.88
N ASP A 50 10.54 -14.26 9.54
CA ASP A 50 10.84 -14.95 8.27
C ASP A 50 10.10 -16.30 8.12
N GLY A 51 9.76 -16.96 9.23
CA GLY A 51 8.96 -18.19 9.26
C GLY A 51 7.52 -17.99 9.74
N PHE A 52 7.00 -16.76 9.73
CA PHE A 52 5.64 -16.50 10.16
C PHE A 52 4.64 -17.05 9.14
N GLU A 53 3.81 -17.98 9.59
CA GLU A 53 2.71 -18.53 8.82
C GLU A 53 1.42 -17.76 9.14
N MET A 54 0.78 -17.23 8.10
CA MET A 54 -0.50 -16.53 8.26
C MET A 54 -1.57 -17.49 8.77
N PRO A 55 -2.35 -17.10 9.80
CA PRO A 55 -3.54 -17.85 10.19
C PRO A 55 -4.48 -18.06 9.00
N ALA A 56 -5.25 -19.14 9.00
CA ALA A 56 -6.25 -19.37 7.98
C ALA A 56 -7.31 -18.26 7.98
N GLN A 57 -7.77 -17.86 6.79
CA GLN A 57 -8.91 -16.96 6.61
C GLN A 57 -10.23 -17.60 7.13
N PRO A 58 -11.27 -16.81 7.45
CA PRO A 58 -11.35 -15.35 7.32
C PRO A 58 -10.62 -14.60 8.45
N TRP A 59 -10.04 -13.45 8.12
CA TRP A 59 -9.30 -12.62 9.08
C TRP A 59 -10.16 -11.52 9.68
N LYS A 60 -9.85 -11.08 10.91
CA LYS A 60 -10.38 -9.83 11.45
C LYS A 60 -9.46 -8.68 11.04
N TRP A 61 -10.03 -7.59 10.51
CA TRP A 61 -9.28 -6.38 10.17
C TRP A 61 -9.51 -5.31 11.24
N CYS A 62 -8.46 -4.94 11.97
CA CYS A 62 -8.53 -3.92 13.00
C CYS A 62 -7.68 -2.70 12.61
N HIS A 63 -8.28 -1.53 12.50
CA HIS A 63 -7.60 -0.26 12.17
C HIS A 63 -7.60 0.68 13.37
N SER A 64 -6.42 1.12 13.78
CA SER A 64 -6.26 2.16 14.81
C SER A 64 -5.91 3.48 14.13
N GLU A 65 -6.87 4.41 14.09
CA GLU A 65 -6.62 5.75 13.57
C GLU A 65 -6.07 6.66 14.68
N SER A 66 -5.15 7.51 14.26
CA SER A 66 -4.49 8.49 15.13
C SER A 66 -5.39 9.67 15.45
N TYR A 67 -6.20 10.16 14.51
CA TYR A 67 -7.04 11.33 14.72
C TYR A 67 -8.15 11.47 13.68
N MET A 68 -9.40 11.20 14.07
CA MET A 68 -10.55 11.34 13.16
C MET A 68 -11.11 12.77 13.06
N GLY A 69 -10.56 13.73 13.79
CA GLY A 69 -10.89 15.15 13.59
C GLY A 69 -10.31 15.74 12.30
N ASN A 70 -9.45 15.02 11.58
CA ASN A 70 -8.88 15.46 10.32
C ASN A 70 -9.71 14.95 9.10
N PRO A 71 -10.28 15.82 8.27
CA PRO A 71 -11.11 15.41 7.14
C PRO A 71 -10.44 14.49 6.12
N TRP A 72 -9.12 14.63 5.88
CA TRP A 72 -8.43 13.74 4.94
C TRP A 72 -8.29 12.33 5.54
N ARG A 73 -8.07 12.22 6.85
CA ARG A 73 -8.01 10.91 7.54
C ARG A 73 -9.36 10.22 7.52
N VAL A 74 -10.44 10.96 7.77
CA VAL A 74 -11.81 10.44 7.63
C VAL A 74 -12.05 9.91 6.22
N SER A 75 -11.65 10.66 5.19
CA SER A 75 -11.82 10.23 3.79
C SER A 75 -11.05 8.95 3.48
N MET A 76 -9.83 8.82 3.99
CA MET A 76 -9.03 7.60 3.84
C MET A 76 -9.61 6.42 4.60
N THR A 77 -10.11 6.62 5.82
CA THR A 77 -10.75 5.54 6.60
C THR A 77 -12.02 5.05 5.93
N ASN A 78 -12.83 5.94 5.33
CA ASN A 78 -14.02 5.53 4.57
C ASN A 78 -13.64 4.68 3.34
N GLU A 79 -12.56 5.03 2.64
CA GLU A 79 -12.09 4.23 1.51
C GLU A 79 -11.53 2.89 1.97
N LEU A 80 -10.82 2.85 3.09
CA LEU A 80 -10.39 1.59 3.71
C LEU A 80 -11.60 0.71 4.05
N GLU A 81 -12.61 1.25 4.71
CA GLU A 81 -13.83 0.52 5.06
C GLU A 81 -14.53 -0.03 3.81
N ARG A 82 -14.62 0.75 2.73
CA ARG A 82 -15.18 0.29 1.45
C ARG A 82 -14.41 -0.90 0.88
N LEU A 83 -13.07 -0.88 0.94
CA LEU A 83 -12.22 -1.97 0.47
C LEU A 83 -12.35 -3.22 1.34
N VAL A 84 -12.36 -3.04 2.68
CA VAL A 84 -12.51 -4.15 3.62
C VAL A 84 -13.88 -4.81 3.48
N ASN A 85 -14.94 -4.03 3.27
CA ASN A 85 -16.27 -4.58 2.99
C ASN A 85 -16.29 -5.46 1.73
N GLY A 86 -15.56 -5.08 0.67
CA GLY A 86 -15.38 -5.96 -0.49
C GLY A 86 -14.65 -7.27 -0.16
N ALA A 87 -13.69 -7.25 0.77
CA ALA A 87 -13.01 -8.46 1.24
C ALA A 87 -13.90 -9.32 2.16
N ILE A 88 -14.81 -8.70 2.91
CA ILE A 88 -15.84 -9.39 3.70
C ILE A 88 -16.80 -10.12 2.75
N GLU A 89 -17.31 -9.44 1.73
CA GLU A 89 -18.18 -10.05 0.71
C GLU A 89 -17.51 -11.23 -0.01
N ALA A 90 -16.19 -11.15 -0.22
CA ALA A 90 -15.39 -12.24 -0.81
C ALA A 90 -15.08 -13.40 0.16
N GLY A 91 -15.45 -13.30 1.44
CA GLY A 91 -15.19 -14.32 2.46
C GLY A 91 -13.74 -14.39 2.94
N VAL A 92 -12.95 -13.34 2.70
CA VAL A 92 -11.55 -13.23 3.12
C VAL A 92 -11.43 -12.57 4.50
N VAL A 93 -12.34 -11.64 4.81
CA VAL A 93 -12.38 -10.92 6.09
C VAL A 93 -13.70 -11.24 6.82
N GLU A 94 -13.63 -11.44 8.13
CA GLU A 94 -14.78 -11.68 9.00
C GLU A 94 -15.41 -10.37 9.47
N SER A 95 -14.59 -9.40 9.88
CA SER A 95 -15.05 -8.12 10.44
C SER A 95 -14.05 -6.98 10.23
N PHE A 96 -14.56 -5.75 10.28
CA PHE A 96 -13.78 -4.52 10.34
C PHE A 96 -14.01 -3.83 11.69
N GLU A 97 -12.95 -3.60 12.45
CA GLU A 97 -12.97 -2.84 13.70
C GLU A 97 -12.13 -1.57 13.56
N LEU A 98 -12.67 -0.45 14.03
CA LEU A 98 -12.05 0.86 13.93
C LEU A 98 -11.94 1.49 15.32
N SER A 99 -10.76 2.01 15.66
CA SER A 99 -10.56 2.86 16.83
C SER A 99 -10.05 4.24 16.41
N ASP A 100 -10.35 5.25 17.23
CA ASP A 100 -9.73 6.57 17.15
C ASP A 100 -9.04 6.85 18.48
N SER A 101 -7.73 7.04 18.44
CA SER A 101 -6.91 7.36 19.61
C SER A 101 -6.84 8.87 19.88
N ASN A 102 -7.32 9.70 18.95
CA ASN A 102 -7.37 11.16 19.09
C ASN A 102 -6.03 11.79 19.56
N GLY A 103 -4.90 11.27 19.06
CA GLY A 103 -3.55 11.70 19.37
C GLY A 103 -3.02 11.24 20.73
N ASP A 104 -3.77 10.42 21.48
CA ASP A 104 -3.34 9.89 22.77
C ASP A 104 -2.68 8.51 22.62
N VAL A 105 -1.37 8.46 22.90
CA VAL A 105 -0.55 7.24 22.79
C VAL A 105 -1.00 6.16 23.78
N THR A 106 -1.42 6.53 25.00
CA THR A 106 -1.85 5.56 26.01
C THR A 106 -3.14 4.88 25.57
N GLN A 107 -4.08 5.67 25.05
CA GLN A 107 -5.32 5.18 24.47
C GLN A 107 -5.06 4.31 23.24
N GLN A 108 -4.16 4.73 22.34
CA GLN A 108 -3.81 3.94 21.16
C GLN A 108 -3.28 2.55 21.55
N ILE A 109 -2.36 2.49 22.52
CA ILE A 109 -1.82 1.22 23.04
C ILE A 109 -2.94 0.35 23.61
N ALA A 110 -3.84 0.93 24.42
CA ALA A 110 -4.96 0.20 25.00
C ALA A 110 -5.94 -0.34 23.95
N GLN A 111 -6.23 0.45 22.91
CA GLN A 111 -7.08 0.05 21.78
C GLN A 111 -6.46 -1.09 20.97
N ILE A 112 -5.16 -0.99 20.65
CA ILE A 112 -4.44 -2.06 19.94
C ILE A 112 -4.42 -3.34 20.77
N ARG A 113 -4.21 -3.25 22.09
CA ARG A 113 -4.31 -4.43 22.97
C ARG A 113 -5.71 -5.03 22.94
N ALA A 114 -6.75 -4.21 22.96
CA ALA A 114 -8.11 -4.69 22.83
C ALA A 114 -8.42 -5.37 21.49
N PHE A 115 -7.70 -5.04 20.40
CA PHE A 115 -7.82 -5.76 19.13
C PHE A 115 -7.14 -7.14 19.14
N ILE A 116 -6.07 -7.30 19.91
CA ILE A 116 -5.27 -8.53 19.96
C ILE A 116 -5.79 -9.51 21.01
N ASP A 117 -6.21 -9.00 22.16
CA ASP A 117 -6.55 -9.81 23.33
C ASP A 117 -8.00 -10.36 23.29
N LYS A 118 -8.80 -9.97 22.29
CA LYS A 118 -10.19 -10.42 22.07
C LYS A 118 -10.30 -11.51 21.01
#